data_AF-A0A2A9MBH0-F1
#
_entry.id   AF-A0A2A9MBH0-F1
#
_cell.length_a   1.000
_cell.length_b   1.000
_cell.length_c   1.000
_cell.angle_alpha   90.00
_cell.angle_beta   90.00
_cell.angle_gamma   90.00
#
_symmetry.space_group_name_H-M   'P 1'
#
loop_
_entity.id
_entity.type
_entity.pdbx_description
1 polymer ?
#
loop_
_entity_poly.entity_id
_entity_poly.type
_entity_poly.pdbx_seq_one_letter_code
_entity_poly.pdbx_strand_id
1 'polypeptide(L)'
;MQEVGDPFFQYYFVLHIIPEWYFLAYYALLKGDPSKTGGLLVLMSSLTNLALLSEIRALNTRMLIQQHFMTRNVLSGWVTIGVYSMIFLIIIGSTIPQATCIFYGRLATIVYLTTGLILCLYQINSFSDYSFQANMITILLKSNTFSCLKQVVFSILGTIMSLFIRFKFIQFRIADHLYRDDGYL
;
A
#
# COMPACT_ATOMS: atom_id res chain seq x y z
N MET A 1 -45.64 15.53 15.39
CA MET A 1 -45.33 14.14 15.78
C MET A 1 -43.85 13.98 15.56
N GLN A 2 -43.08 13.94 16.65
CA GLN A 2 -41.64 13.87 16.62
C GLN A 2 -41.31 12.41 16.28
N GLU A 3 -40.81 12.15 15.08
CA GLU A 3 -40.26 10.83 14.75
C GLU A 3 -39.06 10.61 15.67
N VAL A 4 -39.30 9.92 16.78
CA VAL A 4 -38.24 9.36 17.61
C VAL A 4 -37.60 8.30 16.74
N GLY A 5 -36.51 8.69 16.08
CA GLY A 5 -35.70 7.83 15.24
C GLY A 5 -35.46 6.51 15.94
N ASP A 6 -35.91 5.45 15.30
CA ASP A 6 -35.77 4.08 15.73
C ASP A 6 -34.30 3.80 16.10
N PRO A 7 -34.03 3.27 17.30
CA PRO A 7 -32.65 3.07 17.78
C PRO A 7 -31.86 2.13 16.86
N PHE A 8 -32.57 1.25 16.14
CA PHE A 8 -32.00 0.37 15.11
C PHE A 8 -31.31 1.16 13.98
N PHE A 9 -31.90 2.25 13.49
CA PHE A 9 -31.32 3.06 12.41
C PHE A 9 -29.97 3.67 12.84
N GLN A 10 -29.86 4.05 14.11
CA GLN A 10 -28.62 4.57 14.69
C GLN A 10 -27.51 3.51 14.71
N TYR A 11 -27.82 2.26 15.05
CA TYR A 11 -26.84 1.17 15.04
C TYR A 11 -26.37 0.81 13.61
N TYR A 12 -27.26 0.82 12.62
CA TYR A 12 -26.90 0.51 11.23
C TYR A 12 -25.98 1.57 10.61
N PHE A 13 -26.24 2.86 10.85
CA PHE A 13 -25.43 3.94 10.27
C PHE A 13 -24.03 4.01 10.89
N VAL A 14 -23.90 3.73 12.20
CA VAL A 14 -22.60 3.71 12.90
C VAL A 14 -21.68 2.58 12.40
N LEU A 15 -22.26 1.50 11.87
CA LEU A 15 -21.54 0.36 11.28
C LEU A 15 -21.07 0.58 9.83
N HIS A 16 -21.62 1.58 9.13
CA HIS A 16 -21.39 1.80 7.70
C HIS A 16 -21.03 3.26 7.38
N ILE A 17 -19.96 3.77 8.00
CA ILE A 17 -19.42 5.10 7.68
C ILE A 17 -18.34 4.93 6.60
N ILE A 18 -18.69 5.23 5.35
CA ILE A 18 -17.74 5.26 4.24
C ILE A 18 -17.19 6.69 4.11
N PRO A 19 -15.86 6.88 4.11
CA PRO A 19 -15.26 8.20 3.91
C PRO A 19 -15.40 8.67 2.46
N GLU A 20 -15.03 9.92 2.17
CA GLU A 20 -15.05 10.45 0.82
C GLU A 20 -14.11 9.69 -0.14
N TRP A 21 -14.41 9.72 -1.45
CA TRP A 21 -13.78 8.89 -2.49
C TRP A 21 -12.25 9.00 -2.57
N TYR A 22 -11.69 10.16 -2.21
CA TYR A 22 -10.24 10.37 -2.19
C TYR A 22 -9.55 9.76 -0.96
N PHE A 23 -10.28 9.53 0.14
CA PHE A 23 -9.77 8.84 1.33
C PHE A 23 -9.95 7.31 1.26
N LEU A 24 -10.74 6.80 0.31
CA LEU A 24 -11.02 5.36 0.19
C LEU A 24 -9.76 4.49 0.06
N ALA A 25 -8.75 4.96 -0.68
CA ALA A 25 -7.50 4.21 -0.84
C ALA A 25 -6.78 4.03 0.52
N TYR A 26 -6.64 5.12 1.29
CA TYR A 26 -6.02 5.08 2.62
C TYR A 26 -6.87 4.29 3.63
N TYR A 27 -8.19 4.36 3.52
CA TYR A 27 -9.09 3.52 4.30
C TYR A 27 -8.90 2.03 3.99
N ALA A 28 -8.72 1.65 2.72
CA ALA A 28 -8.41 0.28 2.31
C ALA A 28 -7.06 -0.21 2.87
N LEU A 29 -6.04 0.66 2.88
CA LEU A 29 -4.73 0.40 3.50
C LEU A 29 -4.87 0.13 5.01
N LEU A 30 -5.66 0.93 5.73
CA LEU A 30 -5.91 0.78 7.17
C LEU A 30 -6.70 -0.50 7.49
N LYS A 31 -7.73 -0.79 6.71
CA LYS A 31 -8.65 -1.93 6.90
C LYS A 31 -8.03 -3.28 6.56
N GLY A 32 -7.01 -3.29 5.69
CA GLY A 32 -6.30 -4.50 5.30
C GLY A 32 -5.61 -5.19 6.47
N ASP A 33 -5.00 -4.42 7.38
CA ASP A 33 -4.19 -4.96 8.47
C ASP A 33 -4.97 -5.17 9.77
N PRO A 34 -4.77 -6.33 10.44
CA PRO A 34 -5.56 -6.69 11.62
C PRO A 34 -5.10 -5.97 12.90
N SER A 35 -3.88 -5.42 12.91
CA SER A 35 -3.31 -4.74 14.06
C SER A 35 -3.49 -3.22 13.93
N LYS A 36 -3.89 -2.58 15.03
CA LYS A 36 -4.09 -1.12 15.09
C LYS A 36 -2.81 -0.34 14.74
N THR A 37 -1.64 -0.87 15.11
CA THR A 37 -0.33 -0.28 14.81
C THR A 37 0.18 -0.61 13.42
N GLY A 38 -0.17 -1.78 12.86
CA GLY A 38 0.27 -2.21 11.53
C GLY A 38 -0.31 -1.32 10.44
N GLY A 39 -1.63 -1.09 10.45
CA GLY A 39 -2.28 -0.22 9.47
C GLY A 39 -1.74 1.22 9.48
N LEU A 40 -1.43 1.76 10.66
CA LEU A 40 -0.79 3.08 10.77
C LEU A 40 0.62 3.10 10.18
N LEU A 41 1.42 2.06 10.42
CA LEU A 41 2.76 1.94 9.84
C LEU A 41 2.72 1.85 8.31
N VAL A 42 1.76 1.12 7.76
CA VAL A 42 1.53 1.00 6.31
C VAL A 42 1.15 2.35 5.71
N LEU A 43 0.29 3.11 6.39
CA LEU A 43 -0.09 4.45 5.97
C LEU A 43 1.11 5.43 6.00
N MET A 44 1.88 5.45 7.09
CA MET A 44 3.08 6.29 7.18
C MET A 44 4.11 5.91 6.11
N SER A 45 4.27 4.61 5.85
CA SER A 45 5.12 4.08 4.77
C SER A 45 4.69 4.60 3.39
N SER A 46 3.38 4.60 3.08
CA SER A 46 2.83 5.15 1.84
C SER A 46 3.12 6.65 1.69
N LEU A 47 2.87 7.46 2.73
CA LEU A 47 3.15 8.89 2.69
C LEU A 47 4.63 9.17 2.49
N THR A 48 5.50 8.41 3.16
CA THR A 48 6.94 8.63 3.05
C THR A 48 7.45 8.26 1.66
N ASN A 49 6.89 7.23 1.02
CA ASN A 49 7.24 6.87 -0.35
C ASN A 49 6.91 8.01 -1.34
N LEU A 50 5.77 8.69 -1.15
CA LEU A 50 5.41 9.88 -1.95
C LEU A 50 6.34 11.07 -1.68
N ALA A 51 6.70 11.31 -0.42
CA ALA A 51 7.63 12.38 -0.04
C ALA A 51 9.03 12.16 -0.65
N LEU A 52 9.52 10.93 -0.65
CA LEU A 52 10.79 10.60 -1.31
C LEU A 52 10.73 10.89 -2.81
N LEU A 53 9.62 10.50 -3.46
CA LEU A 53 9.44 10.74 -4.89
C LEU A 53 9.38 12.25 -5.23
N SER A 54 8.76 13.06 -4.37
CA SER A 54 8.66 14.52 -4.58
C SER A 54 10.02 15.21 -4.38
N GLU A 55 10.81 14.82 -3.38
CA GLU A 55 12.16 15.32 -3.16
C GLU A 55 13.08 15.00 -4.36
N ILE A 56 13.06 13.75 -4.83
CA ILE A 56 13.85 13.34 -6.00
C ILE A 56 13.43 14.16 -7.24
N ARG A 57 12.13 14.43 -7.42
CA ARG A 57 11.64 15.25 -8.54
C ARG A 57 12.06 16.71 -8.43
N ALA A 58 12.04 17.32 -7.24
CA ALA A 58 12.43 18.71 -7.04
C ALA A 58 13.89 18.97 -7.42
N LEU A 59 14.75 17.98 -7.23
CA LEU A 59 16.16 18.02 -7.61
C LEU A 59 16.38 17.83 -9.11
N ASN A 60 15.34 17.42 -9.84
CA ASN A 60 15.43 16.88 -11.19
C ASN A 60 14.83 17.77 -12.28
N THR A 61 14.95 19.09 -12.13
CA THR A 61 14.44 20.08 -13.10
C THR A 61 15.00 19.88 -14.51
N ARG A 62 16.17 19.23 -14.66
CA ARG A 62 16.81 18.95 -15.95
C ARG A 62 16.36 17.64 -16.62
N MET A 63 16.06 16.55 -15.90
CA MET A 63 15.57 15.33 -16.57
C MET A 63 14.10 15.45 -17.01
N LEU A 64 13.32 16.42 -16.50
CA LEU A 64 11.94 16.66 -16.94
C LEU A 64 11.87 16.98 -18.45
N ILE A 65 12.88 17.69 -18.97
CA ILE A 65 13.02 17.98 -20.40
C ILE A 65 13.34 16.69 -21.19
N GLN A 66 14.17 15.79 -20.63
CA GLN A 66 14.50 14.50 -21.28
C GLN A 66 13.33 13.50 -21.25
N GLN A 67 12.50 13.52 -20.20
CA GLN A 67 11.35 12.63 -20.07
C GLN A 67 10.24 12.93 -21.08
N HIS A 68 10.09 14.18 -21.51
CA HIS A 68 9.16 14.55 -22.58
C HIS A 68 9.60 14.05 -23.97
N PHE A 69 10.90 13.86 -24.19
CA PHE A 69 11.45 13.44 -25.48
C PHE A 69 11.72 11.92 -25.61
N MET A 70 11.73 11.17 -24.50
CA MET A 70 12.04 9.74 -24.51
C MET A 70 10.82 8.85 -24.31
N THR A 71 10.36 8.33 -25.45
CA THR A 71 9.53 7.16 -25.72
C THR A 71 9.64 6.03 -24.69
N ARG A 72 8.48 5.53 -24.22
CA ARG A 72 8.26 4.22 -23.55
C ARG A 72 9.46 3.67 -22.75
N ASN A 73 9.91 4.40 -21.73
CA ASN A 73 10.90 3.91 -20.80
C ASN A 73 10.30 2.87 -19.84
N VAL A 74 11.10 1.90 -19.38
CA VAL A 74 10.71 0.92 -18.33
C VAL A 74 10.08 1.62 -17.12
N LEU A 75 10.53 2.84 -16.81
CA LEU A 75 9.95 3.72 -15.79
C LEU A 75 8.44 3.97 -15.95
N SER A 76 7.96 4.17 -17.18
CA SER A 76 6.54 4.43 -17.42
C SER A 76 5.67 3.23 -17.05
N GLY A 77 6.17 2.01 -17.23
CA GLY A 77 5.46 0.78 -16.85
C GLY A 77 5.27 0.62 -15.34
N TRP A 78 6.29 0.98 -14.55
CA TRP A 78 6.16 0.93 -13.09
C TRP A 78 5.18 1.98 -12.56
N VAL A 79 5.13 3.17 -13.18
CA VAL A 79 4.15 4.20 -12.84
C VAL A 79 2.73 3.76 -13.18
N THR A 80 2.50 3.15 -14.36
CA THR A 80 1.15 2.67 -14.70
C THR A 80 0.68 1.58 -13.75
N ILE A 81 1.53 0.61 -13.40
CA ILE A 81 1.19 -0.43 -12.41
C ILE A 81 0.84 0.20 -11.06
N GLY A 82 1.59 1.20 -10.61
CA GLY A 82 1.28 1.95 -9.39
C GLY A 82 -0.09 2.62 -9.44
N VAL A 83 -0.43 3.30 -10.54
CA VAL A 83 -1.75 3.94 -10.73
C VAL A 83 -2.88 2.91 -10.75
N TYR A 84 -2.71 1.79 -11.46
CA TYR A 84 -3.71 0.71 -11.47
C TYR A 84 -3.92 0.11 -10.07
N SER A 85 -2.84 -0.07 -9.29
CA SER A 85 -2.97 -0.55 -7.91
C SER A 85 -3.74 0.43 -7.03
N MET A 86 -3.54 1.74 -7.20
CA MET A 86 -4.29 2.80 -6.50
C MET A 86 -5.78 2.80 -6.84
N ILE A 87 -6.13 2.68 -8.12
CA ILE A 87 -7.53 2.57 -8.55
C ILE A 87 -8.17 1.32 -7.94
N PHE A 88 -7.45 0.20 -7.92
CA PHE A 88 -7.93 -1.04 -7.32
C PHE A 88 -8.15 -0.91 -5.81
N LEU A 89 -7.27 -0.20 -5.10
CA LEU A 89 -7.43 0.15 -3.67
C LEU A 89 -8.67 1.00 -3.42
N ILE A 90 -8.99 1.96 -4.29
CA ILE A 90 -10.21 2.78 -4.19
C ILE A 90 -11.45 1.88 -4.32
N ILE A 91 -11.46 0.97 -5.30
CA ILE A 91 -12.58 0.04 -5.50
C ILE A 91 -12.78 -0.88 -4.29
N ILE A 92 -11.69 -1.39 -3.68
CA ILE A 92 -11.78 -2.20 -2.47
C ILE A 92 -12.19 -1.37 -1.25
N GLY A 93 -11.84 -0.08 -1.23
CA GLY A 93 -12.19 0.85 -0.15
C GLY A 93 -13.69 1.05 -0.02
N SER A 94 -14.45 1.01 -1.13
CA SER A 94 -15.91 1.20 -1.12
C SER A 94 -16.69 -0.04 -0.71
N THR A 95 -16.06 -1.22 -0.67
CA THR A 95 -16.77 -2.47 -0.36
C THR A 95 -16.85 -2.74 1.14
N ILE A 96 -17.86 -3.52 1.53
CA ILE A 96 -18.07 -3.96 2.92
C ILE A 96 -16.90 -4.87 3.37
N PRO A 97 -16.42 -4.80 4.63
CA PRO A 97 -15.36 -5.67 5.16
C PRO A 97 -15.77 -7.16 5.19
N GLN A 98 -15.63 -7.84 4.06
CA GLN A 98 -15.68 -9.30 3.97
C GLN A 98 -14.27 -9.87 3.97
N ALA A 99 -14.08 -11.12 4.44
CA ALA A 99 -12.78 -11.78 4.49
C ALA A 99 -12.05 -11.78 3.13
N THR A 100 -12.82 -11.96 2.05
CA THR A 100 -12.32 -11.92 0.67
C THR A 100 -11.82 -10.54 0.25
N CYS A 101 -12.56 -9.47 0.58
CA CYS A 101 -12.13 -8.09 0.29
C CYS A 101 -10.88 -7.70 1.10
N ILE A 102 -10.78 -8.14 2.36
CA ILE A 102 -9.58 -7.89 3.19
C ILE A 102 -8.35 -8.56 2.56
N PHE A 103 -8.50 -9.78 2.03
CA PHE A 103 -7.42 -10.50 1.36
C PHE A 103 -6.93 -9.77 0.10
N TYR A 104 -7.84 -9.37 -0.79
CA TYR A 104 -7.48 -8.60 -1.99
C TYR A 104 -6.89 -7.23 -1.63
N GLY A 105 -7.38 -6.60 -0.57
CA GLY A 105 -6.81 -5.35 -0.04
C GLY A 105 -5.33 -5.50 0.32
N ARG A 106 -4.96 -6.57 1.06
CA ARG A 106 -3.56 -6.82 1.42
C ARG A 106 -2.66 -7.09 0.22
N LEU A 107 -3.15 -7.80 -0.79
CA LEU A 107 -2.39 -8.01 -2.02
C LEU A 107 -2.16 -6.68 -2.74
N ALA A 108 -3.19 -5.85 -2.83
CA ALA A 108 -3.10 -4.54 -3.47
C ALA A 108 -2.13 -3.60 -2.75
N THR A 109 -2.12 -3.59 -1.41
CA THR A 109 -1.18 -2.75 -0.63
C THR A 109 0.26 -3.18 -0.82
N ILE A 110 0.54 -4.49 -0.89
CA ILE A 110 1.88 -5.00 -1.18
C ILE A 110 2.35 -4.56 -2.58
N VAL A 111 1.50 -4.72 -3.60
CA VAL A 111 1.83 -4.27 -4.97
C VAL A 111 2.06 -2.76 -5.02
N TYR A 112 1.23 -1.97 -4.33
CA TYR A 112 1.37 -0.52 -4.30
C TYR A 112 2.68 -0.07 -3.61
N LEU A 113 3.01 -0.62 -2.43
CA LEU A 113 4.24 -0.25 -1.72
C LEU A 113 5.50 -0.68 -2.47
N THR A 114 5.51 -1.89 -3.04
CA THR A 114 6.65 -2.42 -3.79
C THR A 114 6.91 -1.63 -5.07
N THR A 115 5.86 -1.29 -5.83
CA THR A 115 6.00 -0.49 -7.06
C THR A 115 6.54 0.91 -6.77
N GLY A 116 6.08 1.57 -5.70
CA GLY A 116 6.63 2.86 -5.28
C GLY A 116 8.11 2.78 -4.87
N LEU A 117 8.53 1.72 -4.15
CA LEU A 117 9.94 1.51 -3.81
C LEU A 117 10.81 1.30 -5.04
N ILE A 118 10.36 0.46 -5.99
CA ILE A 118 11.08 0.19 -7.25
C ILE A 118 11.25 1.49 -8.04
N LEU A 119 10.18 2.30 -8.10
CA LEU A 119 10.21 3.61 -8.75
C LEU A 119 11.26 4.53 -8.12
N CYS A 120 11.28 4.62 -6.79
CA CYS A 120 12.24 5.42 -6.03
C CYS A 120 13.69 4.97 -6.30
N LEU A 121 13.97 3.66 -6.20
CA LEU A 121 15.30 3.11 -6.46
C LEU A 121 15.77 3.34 -7.90
N TYR A 122 14.88 3.19 -8.88
CA TYR A 122 15.23 3.47 -10.27
C TYR A 122 15.62 4.93 -10.50
N GLN A 123 14.89 5.88 -9.91
CA GLN A 123 15.22 7.31 -10.04
C GLN A 123 16.55 7.66 -9.37
N ILE A 124 16.87 7.03 -8.23
CA ILE A 124 18.16 7.20 -7.56
C ILE A 124 19.31 6.68 -8.43
N ASN A 125 19.18 5.48 -9.01
CA ASN A 125 20.21 4.89 -9.86
C ASN A 125 20.49 5.77 -11.09
N SER A 126 19.45 6.30 -11.75
CA SER A 126 19.60 7.21 -12.89
C SER A 126 20.29 8.54 -12.52
N PHE A 127 20.33 8.92 -11.24
CA PHE A 127 20.97 10.15 -10.79
C PHE A 127 22.48 10.00 -10.60
N SER A 128 22.95 8.80 -10.26
CA SER A 128 24.37 8.52 -9.98
C SER A 128 25.31 8.79 -11.15
N ASP A 129 24.79 8.74 -12.39
CA ASP A 129 25.58 8.93 -13.62
C ASP A 129 25.89 10.42 -13.90
N TYR A 130 25.16 11.35 -13.27
CA TYR A 130 25.37 12.81 -13.40
C TYR A 130 26.26 13.31 -12.25
N SER A 131 27.54 12.98 -12.38
CA SER A 131 28.60 12.90 -11.36
C SER A 131 28.87 14.10 -10.42
N PHE A 132 28.35 15.31 -10.67
CA PHE A 132 28.70 16.49 -9.85
C PHE A 132 27.61 16.92 -8.83
N GLN A 133 26.32 16.67 -9.08
CA GLN A 133 25.24 16.87 -8.09
C GLN A 133 24.88 15.58 -7.31
N ALA A 134 25.35 14.42 -7.79
CA ALA A 134 25.18 13.08 -7.21
C ALA A 134 25.62 12.97 -5.73
N ASN A 135 26.73 13.60 -5.35
CA ASN A 135 27.31 13.44 -4.01
C ASN A 135 26.51 14.14 -2.90
N MET A 136 25.95 15.33 -3.14
CA MET A 136 25.20 16.04 -2.09
C MET A 136 23.84 15.35 -1.80
N ILE A 137 23.20 14.83 -2.86
CA ILE A 137 21.90 14.14 -2.78
C ILE A 137 22.07 12.72 -2.24
N THR A 138 23.13 11.99 -2.59
CA THR A 138 23.42 10.70 -1.95
C THR A 138 23.73 10.86 -0.46
N ILE A 139 24.39 11.94 -0.02
CA ILE A 139 24.67 12.18 1.41
C ILE A 139 23.38 12.56 2.19
N LEU A 140 22.54 13.45 1.63
CA LEU A 140 21.28 13.85 2.28
C LEU A 140 20.24 12.71 2.27
N LEU A 141 20.10 11.99 1.15
CA LEU A 141 19.23 10.82 1.08
C LEU A 141 19.75 9.73 2.03
N LYS A 142 21.05 9.46 2.12
CA LYS A 142 21.55 8.31 2.89
C LYS A 142 21.39 8.42 4.41
N SER A 143 21.21 9.62 4.97
CA SER A 143 20.99 9.77 6.43
C SER A 143 19.52 9.57 6.84
N ASN A 144 18.55 10.16 6.12
CA ASN A 144 17.13 10.10 6.46
C ASN A 144 16.35 9.00 5.70
N THR A 145 16.74 8.68 4.46
CA THR A 145 16.03 7.62 3.71
C THR A 145 16.37 6.23 4.18
N PHE A 146 17.54 5.97 4.78
CA PHE A 146 17.87 4.63 5.27
C PHE A 146 16.93 4.19 6.41
N SER A 147 16.54 5.12 7.27
CA SER A 147 15.56 4.89 8.33
C SER A 147 14.15 4.71 7.77
N CYS A 148 13.74 5.56 6.83
CA CYS A 148 12.45 5.44 6.16
C CYS A 148 12.33 4.13 5.35
N LEU A 149 13.34 3.81 4.55
CA LEU A 149 13.32 2.65 3.66
C LEU A 149 13.34 1.35 4.48
N LYS A 150 14.07 1.31 5.61
CA LYS A 150 13.92 0.25 6.61
C LYS A 150 12.49 0.13 7.13
N GLN A 151 11.81 1.25 7.39
CA GLN A 151 10.44 1.25 7.89
C GLN A 151 9.43 0.78 6.83
N VAL A 152 9.62 1.16 5.56
CA VAL A 152 8.80 0.67 4.43
C VAL A 152 9.03 -0.83 4.25
N VAL A 153 10.28 -1.30 4.24
CA VAL A 153 10.63 -2.73 4.12
C VAL A 153 10.05 -3.53 5.30
N PHE A 154 10.14 -3.00 6.53
CA PHE A 154 9.54 -3.61 7.71
C PHE A 154 8.01 -3.70 7.60
N SER A 155 7.37 -2.65 7.08
CA SER A 155 5.93 -2.63 6.81
C SER A 155 5.53 -3.70 5.78
N ILE A 156 6.30 -3.84 4.70
CA ILE A 156 6.05 -4.87 3.68
C ILE A 156 6.22 -6.27 4.28
N LEU A 157 7.30 -6.51 5.03
CA LEU A 157 7.52 -7.79 5.71
C LEU A 157 6.39 -8.13 6.68
N GLY A 158 5.92 -7.13 7.44
CA GLY A 158 4.80 -7.27 8.37
C GLY A 158 3.50 -7.67 7.67
N THR A 159 3.17 -7.02 6.54
CA THR A 159 1.99 -7.38 5.73
C THR A 159 2.10 -8.79 5.13
N ILE A 160 3.29 -9.19 4.66
CA ILE A 160 3.55 -10.54 4.14
C ILE A 160 3.40 -11.61 5.22
N MET A 161 3.98 -11.37 6.40
CA MET A 161 3.87 -12.30 7.55
C MET A 161 2.42 -12.45 8.02
N SER A 162 1.64 -11.36 8.04
CA SER A 162 0.22 -11.40 8.41
C SER A 162 -0.63 -12.18 7.39
N LEU A 163 -0.23 -12.16 6.12
CA LEU A 163 -0.84 -12.93 5.03
C LEU A 163 -0.50 -14.42 5.16
N PHE A 164 0.76 -14.75 5.45
CA PHE A 164 1.23 -16.12 5.62
C PHE A 164 0.58 -16.82 6.82
N ILE A 165 0.45 -16.14 7.96
CA ILE A 165 -0.20 -16.69 9.16
C ILE A 165 -1.66 -17.05 8.89
N ARG A 166 -2.42 -16.19 8.18
CA ARG A 166 -3.82 -16.49 7.83
C ARG A 166 -3.95 -17.53 6.73
N PHE A 167 -3.05 -17.57 5.75
CA PHE A 167 -3.05 -18.64 4.76
C PHE A 167 -2.84 -20.01 5.44
N LYS A 168 -1.89 -20.09 6.37
CA LYS A 168 -1.65 -21.30 7.16
C LYS A 168 -2.83 -21.66 8.07
N PHE A 169 -3.51 -20.67 8.63
CA PHE A 169 -4.74 -20.88 9.41
C PHE A 169 -5.93 -21.38 8.56
N ILE A 170 -6.07 -20.88 7.33
CA ILE A 170 -7.09 -21.36 6.38
C ILE A 170 -6.80 -22.80 5.97
N GLN A 171 -5.54 -23.13 5.65
CA GLN A 171 -5.13 -24.50 5.35
C GLN A 171 -5.37 -25.44 6.54
N PHE A 172 -5.05 -25.01 7.76
CA PHE A 172 -5.33 -25.76 8.97
C PHE A 172 -6.83 -25.98 9.17
N ARG A 173 -7.66 -24.96 8.97
CA ARG A 173 -9.12 -25.08 9.07
C ARG A 173 -9.72 -26.00 8.00
N ILE A 174 -9.17 -26.00 6.79
CA ILE A 174 -9.59 -26.93 5.73
C ILE A 174 -9.16 -28.36 6.07
N ALA A 175 -7.95 -28.55 6.60
CA ALA A 175 -7.47 -29.86 7.03
C ALA A 175 -8.30 -30.44 8.19
N ASP A 176 -8.71 -29.62 9.17
CA ASP A 176 -9.61 -30.03 10.24
C ASP A 176 -11.00 -30.43 9.73
N HIS A 177 -11.53 -29.74 8.71
CA HIS A 177 -12.80 -30.10 8.09
C HIS A 177 -12.72 -31.43 7.34
N LEU A 178 -11.64 -31.64 6.56
CA LEU A 178 -11.40 -32.90 5.86
C LEU A 178 -11.19 -34.07 6.83
N TYR A 179 -10.40 -33.88 7.88
CA TYR A 179 -10.18 -34.90 8.91
C TYR A 179 -11.46 -35.25 9.68
N ARG A 180 -12.37 -34.29 9.84
CA ARG A 180 -13.66 -34.51 10.48
C ARG A 180 -14.62 -35.32 9.61
N ASP A 181 -14.55 -35.18 8.29
CA ASP A 181 -15.37 -35.93 7.34
C ASP A 181 -14.87 -37.38 7.15
N ASP A 182 -13.55 -37.60 7.31
CA ASP A 182 -12.93 -38.94 7.21
C ASP A 182 -12.99 -39.76 8.52
N GLY A 183 -13.40 -39.15 9.64
CA GLY A 183 -13.44 -39.77 10.98
C GLY A 183 -14.68 -40.61 11.30
N TYR A 184 -15.50 -40.94 10.31
CA TYR A 184 -16.73 -41.74 10.45
C TYR A 184 -16.72 -43.05 9.63
N LEU A 185 -15.56 -43.70 9.50
CA LEU A 185 -15.42 -45.11 9.10
C LEU A 185 -14.47 -45.86 10.03
#